data_AF-A0A0K8Q500-F1
#
_entry.id   AF-A0A0K8Q500-F1
#
_cell.length_a   1.000
_cell.length_b   1.000
_cell.length_c   1.000
_cell.angle_alpha   90.00
_cell.angle_beta   90.00
_cell.angle_gamma   90.00
#
_symmetry.space_group_name_H-M   'P 1'
#
loop_
_entity.id
_entity.type
_entity.pdbx_description
1 polymer ?
#
loop_
_entity_poly.entity_id
_entity_poly.type
_entity_poly.pdbx_seq_one_letter_code
_entity_poly.pdbx_strand_id
1 'polypeptide(L)' 'MNGSSLAAGHPFAATGGRIVASLAKMLHDKGQVDGRPARGLISICAAGGQGVVAILEAI' A
#
# COMPACT_ATOMS: atom_id res chain seq x y z
N MET A 1 5.63 6.56 7.50
CA MET A 1 5.42 7.04 6.11
C MET A 1 6.80 7.08 5.46
N ASN A 2 7.06 6.22 4.46
CA ASN A 2 8.44 5.83 4.11
C ASN A 2 8.81 6.08 2.63
N GLY A 3 8.25 7.13 2.00
CA GLY A 3 8.53 7.51 0.60
C GLY A 3 7.55 6.95 -0.46
N SER A 4 7.69 7.40 -1.71
CA SER A 4 6.78 7.10 -2.84
C SER A 4 7.49 6.43 -4.02
N SER A 5 6.74 6.00 -5.04
CA SER A 5 7.30 5.44 -6.29
C SER A 5 8.27 6.39 -7.01
N LEU A 6 8.18 7.69 -6.77
CA LEU A 6 9.08 8.68 -7.36
C LEU A 6 10.48 8.62 -6.72
N ALA A 7 10.55 8.36 -5.42
CA ALA A 7 11.82 8.22 -4.68
C ALA A 7 12.40 6.80 -4.74
N ALA A 8 11.54 5.77 -4.79
CA ALA A 8 11.95 4.37 -4.77
C ALA A 8 12.05 3.72 -6.17
N GLY A 9 11.72 4.46 -7.23
CA GLY A 9 11.58 3.93 -8.58
C GLY A 9 10.22 3.29 -8.85
N HIS A 10 9.85 3.27 -10.13
CA HIS A 10 8.56 2.74 -10.61
C HIS A 10 8.74 1.65 -11.68
N PRO A 11 9.37 0.51 -11.33
CA PRO A 11 9.41 -0.64 -12.23
C PRO A 11 8.00 -1.15 -12.48
N PHE A 12 7.67 -1.33 -13.76
CA PHE A 12 6.37 -1.81 -14.20
C PHE A 12 6.05 -3.17 -13.55
N ALA A 13 4.80 -3.38 -13.17
CA ALA A 13 4.28 -4.51 -12.40
C ALA A 13 4.85 -4.72 -10.96
N ALA A 14 6.13 -4.44 -10.70
CA ALA A 14 6.74 -4.67 -9.38
C ALA A 14 6.35 -3.62 -8.32
N THR A 15 5.95 -2.42 -8.74
CA THR A 15 5.53 -1.36 -7.81
C THR A 15 4.34 -1.77 -6.94
N GLY A 16 3.34 -2.46 -7.51
CA GLY A 16 2.17 -2.91 -6.77
C GLY A 16 2.54 -3.85 -5.62
N GLY A 17 3.38 -4.86 -5.90
CA GLY A 17 3.88 -5.80 -4.89
C GLY A 17 4.65 -5.10 -3.77
N ARG A 18 5.52 -4.13 -4.11
CA ARG A 18 6.26 -3.35 -3.11
C ARG A 18 5.35 -2.52 -2.21
N ILE A 19 4.34 -1.87 -2.78
CA ILE A 19 3.38 -1.05 -2.01
C ILE A 19 2.57 -1.92 -1.06
N VAL A 20 2.07 -3.07 -1.52
CA VAL A 20 1.35 -4.05 -0.69
C VAL A 20 2.20 -4.51 0.48
N ALA A 21 3.43 -4.96 0.22
CA ALA A 21 4.32 -5.45 1.27
C ALA A 21 4.68 -4.36 2.30
N SER A 22 4.94 -3.13 1.83
CA SER A 22 5.24 -2.01 2.73
C SER A 22 4.05 -1.63 3.59
N LEU A 23 2.84 -1.56 3.00
CA LEU A 23 1.62 -1.25 3.75
C LEU A 23 1.29 -2.35 4.76
N ALA A 24 1.37 -3.61 4.37
CA ALA A 24 1.12 -4.74 5.26
C ALA A 24 2.04 -4.68 6.49
N LYS A 25 3.34 -4.42 6.30
CA LYS A 25 4.29 -4.24 7.41
C LYS A 25 3.89 -3.07 8.31
N MET A 26 3.57 -1.92 7.74
CA MET A 26 3.15 -0.74 8.52
C MET A 26 1.85 -0.97 9.29
N LEU A 27 0.90 -1.72 8.74
CA LEU A 27 -0.36 -2.06 9.42
C LEU A 27 -0.12 -3.06 10.55
N HIS A 28 0.72 -4.07 10.32
CA HIS A 28 1.11 -5.03 11.34
C HIS A 28 1.82 -4.34 12.52
N ASP A 29 2.77 -3.45 12.25
CA ASP A 29 3.46 -2.66 13.28
C ASP A 29 2.50 -1.73 14.04
N LYS A 30 1.41 -1.28 13.39
CA LYS A 30 0.37 -0.44 14.01
C LYS A 30 -0.58 -1.23 14.91
N GLY A 31 -0.87 -2.49 14.59
CA GLY A 31 -1.82 -3.33 15.32
C GLY A 31 -3.26 -2.80 15.24
N GLN A 32 -3.76 -2.22 16.33
CA GLN A 32 -5.12 -1.71 16.45
C GLN A 32 -5.17 -0.18 16.50
N VAL A 33 -6.21 0.39 15.89
CA VAL A 33 -6.54 1.81 15.92
C VAL A 33 -7.99 1.94 16.37
N ASP A 34 -8.25 2.68 17.44
CA ASP A 34 -9.58 2.91 18.00
C ASP A 34 -10.35 1.61 18.32
N GLY A 35 -9.64 0.62 18.88
CA GLY A 35 -10.22 -0.69 19.24
C GLY A 35 -10.57 -1.58 18.05
N ARG A 36 -10.13 -1.24 16.84
CA ARG A 36 -10.34 -2.01 15.61
C ARG A 36 -8.99 -2.33 14.95
N PRO A 37 -8.88 -3.40 14.14
CA PRO A 37 -7.66 -3.65 13.39
C PRO A 37 -7.29 -2.47 12.49
N ALA A 38 -6.00 -2.14 12.42
CA ALA A 38 -5.52 -1.05 11.58
C ALA A 38 -5.83 -1.33 10.11
N ARG A 39 -6.36 -0.32 9.41
CA ARG A 39 -6.66 -0.42 7.98
C ARG A 39 -5.85 0.58 7.18
N GLY A 40 -5.53 0.20 5.94
CA GLY A 40 -4.79 1.02 5.00
C GLY A 40 -5.42 0.97 3.61
N LEU A 41 -5.23 2.04 2.84
CA LEU A 41 -5.73 2.17 1.47
C LEU A 41 -4.55 2.24 0.49
N ILE A 42 -4.66 1.49 -0.60
CA ILE A 42 -3.78 1.61 -1.78
C ILE A 42 -4.63 2.16 -2.92
N SER A 43 -4.09 3.16 -3.62
CA SER A 43 -4.63 3.67 -4.87
C SER A 43 -3.49 3.91 -5.84
N ILE A 44 -3.56 3.30 -7.03
CA ILE A 44 -2.49 3.31 -8.03
C ILE A 44 -3.10 3.49 -9.42
N CYS A 45 -2.52 4.40 -10.21
CA CYS A 45 -2.78 4.50 -11.65
C CYS A 45 -1.83 3.60 -12.45
N ALA A 46 -2.26 3.18 -13.64
CA ALA A 46 -1.47 2.39 -14.58
C ALA A 46 -1.66 2.90 -16.02
N ALA A 47 -0.68 2.61 -16.88
CA ALA A 47 -0.74 2.95 -18.30
C ALA A 47 -2.00 2.35 -18.97
N GLY A 48 -2.49 2.99 -20.02
CA GLY A 48 -3.74 2.59 -20.67
C GLY A 48 -5.01 3.09 -19.96
N GLY A 49 -4.89 4.12 -19.12
CA GLY A 49 -6.03 4.75 -18.45
C GLY A 49 -6.67 3.89 -17.37
N GLN A 50 -5.89 3.02 -16.73
CA GLN A 50 -6.38 2.09 -15.71
C GLN A 50 -6.02 2.56 -14.29
N GLY A 51 -6.80 2.11 -13.31
CA GLY A 51 -6.53 2.36 -11.90
C GLY A 51 -6.98 1.19 -11.04
N VAL A 52 -6.26 0.94 -9.95
CA VAL A 52 -6.57 -0.11 -8.98
C VAL A 52 -6.62 0.50 -7.58
N VAL A 53 -7.62 0.09 -6.81
CA VAL A 53 -7.78 0.45 -5.39
C VAL A 53 -7.90 -0.81 -4.56
N ALA A 54 -7.25 -0.86 -3.40
CA ALA A 54 -7.34 -1.97 -2.46
C ALA A 54 -7.34 -1.47 -1.02
N ILE A 55 -8.07 -2.17 -0.15
CA ILE A 55 -8.05 -1.94 1.30
C ILE A 55 -7.38 -3.15 1.94
N LEU A 56 -6.41 -2.88 2.82
CA LEU A 56 -5.73 -3.89 3.62
C LEU A 56 -6.08 -3.67 5.09
N GLU A 57 -6.25 -4.75 5.83
CA GLU A 57 -6.53 -4.75 7.26
C GLU A 57 -5.44 -5.58 7.96
N ALA A 58 -4.96 -5.09 9.11
CA ALA A 58 -4.06 -5.84 9.99
C ALA A 58 -4.80 -7.05 10.58
N ILE A 59 -4.10 -8.16 10.72
CA ILE A 59 -4.57 -9.33 11.48
C ILE A 59 -4.02 -9.30 12.90
#